data_AF-A0A284QY22-F1
#
_entry.id   AF-A0A284QY22-F1
#
_cell.length_a   1.000
_cell.length_b   1.000
_cell.length_c   1.000
_cell.angle_alpha   90.00
_cell.angle_beta   90.00
_cell.angle_gamma   90.00
#
_symmetry.space_group_name_H-M   'P 1'
#
loop_
_entity.id
_entity.type
_entity.pdbx_description
1 polymer ?
#
loop_
_entity_poly.entity_id
_entity_poly.type
_entity_poly.pdbx_seq_one_letter_code
_entity_poly.pdbx_strand_id
1 'polypeptide(L)'
;MVSSLRPSPAPPAFAGNCVLPEEDPPIFSRLIFQWLGPLLSVGFSRPLEKEDLWHLPQKYTTTSITDDVEINFYSRCPPEQRPFSLRHKFPSDIEHTWSPKESLGDVENTALDTEKVAVRTVYDSSLTKALHRIFFIRFWSAGICRLAGDTLRTTTPLVTKLLLAWLTASYEYYRLPDEQKASGVMDRPKGIQYGIGLGFAIFAMQATANVFTNHSMHLSMTTGLLLKSGIIGSIFRKSMRLSGRARLEHSVGKITNMISADASRLDRVCILWVAPIQIVIVVGLLFNNLGYSALVGFGILIFSFPMQVFVGRIMIELRKKSVKITDARVRGTTEALQGIRLIKFYAWEAFYSFQIGKLRQKEIRILKRATVARSALIATSTFIPILSSILSFITYGLTGHDLNIAIIFSSL
;
A
#
# COMPACT_ATOMS: atom_id res chain seq x y z
N MET A 1 -6.51 -45.85 13.65
CA MET A 1 -6.64 -44.44 14.07
C MET A 1 -5.82 -43.59 13.11
N VAL A 2 -6.48 -42.94 12.14
CA VAL A 2 -5.82 -41.97 11.25
C VAL A 2 -5.48 -40.76 12.12
N SER A 3 -4.19 -40.46 12.26
CA SER A 3 -3.72 -39.30 13.01
C SER A 3 -4.31 -38.03 12.39
N SER A 4 -5.11 -37.28 13.14
CA SER A 4 -5.72 -36.01 12.69
C SER A 4 -4.68 -34.95 12.29
N LEU A 5 -3.41 -35.19 12.62
CA LEU A 5 -2.27 -34.31 12.31
C LEU A 5 -1.59 -34.65 10.98
N ARG A 6 -2.01 -35.71 10.27
CA ARG A 6 -1.53 -36.05 8.92
C ARG A 6 -2.70 -36.54 8.05
N PRO A 7 -3.45 -35.62 7.40
CA PRO A 7 -4.48 -36.02 6.46
C PRO A 7 -3.87 -36.84 5.31
N SER A 8 -4.66 -37.74 4.73
CA SER A 8 -4.26 -38.45 3.52
C SER A 8 -3.95 -37.43 2.41
N PRO A 9 -2.88 -37.61 1.64
CA PRO A 9 -2.46 -36.65 0.63
C PRO A 9 -3.58 -36.43 -0.39
N ALA A 10 -3.94 -35.16 -0.61
CA ALA A 10 -4.91 -34.79 -1.64
C ALA A 10 -4.39 -35.15 -3.05
N PRO A 11 -5.28 -35.45 -4.02
CA PRO A 11 -4.87 -35.81 -5.36
C PRO A 11 -3.99 -34.74 -6.03
N PRO A 12 -3.08 -35.11 -6.94
CA PRO A 12 -2.33 -34.17 -7.77
C PRO A 12 -3.28 -33.34 -8.66
N ALA A 13 -2.84 -32.13 -9.03
CA ALA A 13 -3.58 -31.19 -9.88
C ALA A 13 -4.96 -30.79 -9.31
N PHE A 14 -4.99 -30.30 -8.07
CA PHE A 14 -6.21 -29.87 -7.40
C PHE A 14 -7.02 -28.84 -8.20
N ALA A 15 -6.34 -27.83 -8.77
CA ALA A 15 -6.98 -26.79 -9.56
C ALA A 15 -7.22 -27.20 -11.01
N GLY A 16 -6.38 -28.08 -11.58
CA GLY A 16 -6.47 -28.47 -12.99
C GLY A 16 -6.55 -27.25 -13.91
N ASN A 17 -7.58 -27.20 -14.77
CA ASN A 17 -7.86 -26.07 -15.67
C ASN A 17 -8.86 -25.04 -15.08
N CYS A 18 -9.19 -25.11 -13.79
CA CYS A 18 -10.15 -24.21 -13.19
C CYS A 18 -9.58 -22.79 -13.07
N VAL A 19 -10.41 -21.81 -13.43
CA VAL A 19 -10.13 -20.39 -13.25
C VAL A 19 -10.31 -20.02 -11.77
N LEU A 20 -9.59 -18.99 -11.33
CA LEU A 20 -9.68 -18.45 -9.98
C LEU A 20 -11.15 -18.26 -9.53
N PRO A 21 -11.60 -18.93 -8.46
CA PRO A 21 -12.99 -18.88 -7.98
C PRO A 21 -13.44 -17.53 -7.39
N GLU A 22 -12.60 -16.49 -7.48
CA GLU A 22 -12.87 -15.15 -6.96
C GLU A 22 -13.88 -14.36 -7.80
N GLU A 23 -14.16 -14.77 -9.05
CA GLU A 23 -15.11 -14.05 -9.91
C GLU A 23 -16.56 -14.23 -9.48
N ASP A 24 -17.00 -15.46 -9.20
CA ASP A 24 -18.38 -15.79 -8.82
C ASP A 24 -18.54 -16.52 -7.47
N PRO A 25 -17.85 -16.15 -6.38
CA PRO A 25 -18.09 -16.75 -5.08
C PRO A 25 -19.41 -16.23 -4.49
N PRO A 26 -20.12 -17.06 -3.71
CA PRO A 26 -21.20 -16.57 -2.84
C PRO A 26 -20.70 -15.39 -1.99
N ILE A 27 -21.56 -14.40 -1.75
CA ILE A 27 -21.19 -13.14 -1.07
C ILE A 27 -20.46 -13.40 0.26
N PHE A 28 -20.91 -14.39 1.03
CA PHE A 28 -20.27 -14.78 2.28
C PHE A 28 -18.85 -15.33 2.07
N SER A 29 -18.67 -16.24 1.11
CA SER A 29 -17.35 -16.78 0.75
C SER A 29 -16.38 -15.69 0.30
N ARG A 30 -16.88 -14.66 -0.40
CA ARG A 30 -16.10 -13.48 -0.78
C ARG A 30 -15.67 -12.64 0.41
N LEU A 31 -16.55 -12.47 1.40
CA LEU A 31 -16.30 -11.63 2.57
C LEU A 31 -15.24 -12.22 3.51
N ILE A 32 -15.28 -13.54 3.74
CA ILE A 32 -14.34 -14.24 4.64
C ILE A 32 -13.22 -14.99 3.90
N PHE A 33 -13.09 -14.83 2.58
CA PHE A 33 -12.10 -15.52 1.74
C PHE A 33 -12.15 -17.05 1.84
N GLN A 34 -13.35 -17.63 2.05
CA GLN A 34 -13.53 -19.07 2.24
C GLN A 34 -13.11 -19.90 1.02
N TRP A 35 -13.19 -19.31 -0.18
CA TRP A 35 -12.76 -19.94 -1.43
C TRP A 35 -11.26 -20.34 -1.43
N LEU A 36 -10.44 -19.75 -0.56
CA LEU A 36 -9.03 -20.12 -0.40
C LEU A 36 -8.84 -21.40 0.44
N GLY A 37 -9.83 -21.75 1.28
CA GLY A 37 -9.77 -22.87 2.22
C GLY A 37 -9.39 -24.22 1.60
N PRO A 38 -9.98 -24.63 0.46
CA PRO A 38 -9.61 -25.86 -0.22
C PRO A 38 -8.13 -25.93 -0.61
N LEU A 39 -7.55 -24.84 -1.14
CA LEU A 39 -6.14 -24.79 -1.51
C LEU A 39 -5.23 -24.90 -0.28
N LEU A 40 -5.60 -24.25 0.83
CA LEU A 40 -4.86 -24.36 2.10
C LEU A 40 -4.91 -25.77 2.66
N SER A 41 -6.04 -26.47 2.51
CA SER A 41 -6.18 -27.87 2.93
C SER A 41 -5.27 -28.79 2.10
N VAL A 42 -5.17 -28.57 0.78
CA VAL A 42 -4.23 -29.30 -0.09
C VAL A 42 -2.79 -29.04 0.36
N GLY A 43 -2.42 -27.78 0.58
CA GLY A 43 -1.09 -27.38 1.05
C GLY A 43 -0.72 -27.92 2.44
N PHE A 44 -1.70 -28.16 3.29
CA PHE A 44 -1.50 -28.85 4.57
C PHE A 44 -1.25 -30.36 4.40
N SER A 45 -1.87 -30.98 3.38
CA SER A 45 -1.71 -32.41 3.09
C SER A 45 -0.40 -32.74 2.35
N ARG A 46 0.03 -31.91 1.41
CA ARG A 46 1.26 -32.07 0.62
C ARG A 46 1.79 -30.72 0.11
N PRO A 47 3.09 -30.62 -0.23
CA PRO A 47 3.63 -29.44 -0.90
C PRO A 47 2.86 -29.12 -2.19
N LEU A 48 2.53 -27.84 -2.37
CA LEU A 48 1.81 -27.36 -3.55
C LEU A 48 2.71 -27.38 -4.79
N GLU A 49 2.16 -27.87 -5.89
CA GLU A 49 2.80 -27.86 -7.20
C GLU A 49 2.15 -26.82 -8.13
N LYS A 50 2.77 -26.56 -9.28
CA LYS A 50 2.27 -25.57 -10.25
C LYS A 50 0.86 -25.90 -10.74
N GLU A 51 0.54 -27.19 -10.87
CA GLU A 51 -0.75 -27.70 -11.35
C GLU A 51 -1.88 -27.59 -10.31
N ASP A 52 -1.54 -27.29 -9.06
CA ASP A 52 -2.50 -27.06 -7.98
C ASP A 52 -2.98 -25.60 -7.91
N LEU A 53 -2.36 -24.71 -8.68
CA LEU A 53 -2.70 -23.29 -8.70
C LEU A 53 -3.75 -22.99 -9.76
N TRP A 54 -4.72 -22.15 -9.42
CA TRP A 54 -5.74 -21.71 -10.36
C TRP A 54 -5.16 -20.84 -11.48
N HIS A 55 -5.78 -20.94 -12.65
CA HIS A 55 -5.50 -20.03 -13.75
C HIS A 55 -6.10 -18.64 -13.49
N LEU A 56 -5.36 -17.60 -13.86
CA LEU A 56 -5.87 -16.23 -13.77
C LEU A 56 -6.96 -16.00 -14.84
N PRO A 57 -8.04 -15.29 -14.50
CA PRO A 57 -9.02 -14.82 -15.47
C PRO A 57 -8.38 -13.96 -16.58
N GLN A 58 -8.97 -13.97 -17.78
CA GLN A 58 -8.43 -13.25 -18.95
C GLN A 58 -8.21 -11.76 -18.66
N LYS A 59 -9.11 -11.12 -17.91
CA LYS A 59 -8.99 -9.70 -17.50
C LYS A 59 -7.77 -9.38 -16.63
N TYR A 60 -7.18 -10.39 -15.97
CA TYR A 60 -5.99 -10.26 -15.13
C TYR A 60 -4.72 -10.79 -15.81
N THR A 61 -4.83 -11.22 -17.06
CA THR A 61 -3.66 -11.63 -17.83
C THR A 61 -2.82 -10.42 -18.22
N THR A 62 -1.50 -10.60 -18.23
CA THR A 62 -0.55 -9.53 -18.58
C THR A 62 -0.82 -8.95 -19.97
N THR A 63 -1.27 -9.76 -20.92
CA THR A 63 -1.62 -9.32 -22.28
C THR A 63 -2.74 -8.28 -22.26
N SER A 64 -3.88 -8.63 -21.65
CA SER A 64 -5.03 -7.73 -21.54
C SER A 64 -4.67 -6.42 -20.82
N ILE A 65 -4.01 -6.51 -19.67
CA ILE A 65 -3.66 -5.32 -18.89
C ILE A 65 -2.66 -4.43 -19.66
N THR A 66 -1.69 -5.04 -20.35
CA THR A 66 -0.72 -4.28 -21.15
C THR A 66 -1.39 -3.60 -22.34
N ASP A 67 -2.36 -4.25 -22.98
CA ASP A 67 -3.16 -3.65 -24.04
C ASP A 67 -3.93 -2.44 -23.52
N ASP A 68 -4.60 -2.56 -22.37
CA ASP A 68 -5.33 -1.46 -21.74
C ASP A 68 -4.41 -0.28 -21.38
N VAL A 69 -3.21 -0.58 -20.86
CA VAL A 69 -2.18 0.43 -20.55
C VAL A 69 -1.69 1.14 -21.80
N GLU A 70 -1.32 0.40 -22.85
CA GLU A 70 -0.85 1.00 -24.11
C GLU A 70 -1.96 1.82 -24.79
N ILE A 71 -3.19 1.30 -24.87
CA ILE A 71 -4.34 2.01 -25.47
C ILE A 71 -4.58 3.33 -24.72
N ASN A 72 -4.70 3.32 -23.40
CA ASN A 72 -4.95 4.54 -22.63
C ASN A 72 -3.76 5.51 -22.66
N PHE A 73 -2.52 5.03 -22.66
CA PHE A 73 -1.33 5.88 -22.76
C PHE A 73 -1.20 6.53 -24.14
N TYR A 74 -1.23 5.73 -25.21
CA TYR A 74 -1.03 6.24 -26.56
C TYR A 74 -2.21 7.05 -27.09
N SER A 75 -3.43 6.86 -26.57
CA SER A 75 -4.56 7.76 -26.86
C SER A 75 -4.26 9.22 -26.48
N ARG A 76 -3.35 9.45 -25.52
CA ARG A 76 -2.97 10.78 -25.05
C ARG A 76 -1.65 11.28 -25.62
N CYS A 77 -0.92 10.40 -26.30
CA CYS A 77 0.27 10.80 -27.04
C CYS A 77 -0.12 11.38 -28.40
N PRO A 78 0.69 12.30 -28.96
CA PRO A 78 0.55 12.74 -30.34
C PRO A 78 0.59 11.55 -31.30
N PRO A 79 -0.16 11.57 -32.43
CA PRO A 79 -0.22 10.48 -33.40
C PRO A 79 1.15 9.99 -33.90
N GLU A 80 2.14 10.87 -33.96
CA GLU A 80 3.52 10.58 -34.41
C GLU A 80 4.30 9.68 -33.44
N GLN A 81 3.98 9.75 -32.14
CA GLN A 81 4.67 8.97 -31.11
C GLN A 81 4.01 7.61 -30.85
N ARG A 82 2.86 7.35 -31.48
CA ARG A 82 2.10 6.10 -31.34
C ARG A 82 2.77 4.98 -32.16
N PRO A 83 2.81 3.74 -31.66
CA PRO A 83 3.26 2.61 -32.46
C PRO A 83 2.30 2.40 -33.64
N PHE A 84 2.84 1.90 -34.76
CA PHE A 84 2.11 1.75 -36.03
C PHE A 84 0.74 1.06 -35.87
N SER A 85 0.67 -0.02 -35.09
CA SER A 85 -0.57 -0.77 -34.83
C SER A 85 -1.66 0.00 -34.08
N LEU A 86 -1.32 1.08 -33.37
CA LEU A 86 -2.26 1.92 -32.62
C LEU A 86 -2.53 3.27 -33.29
N ARG A 87 -1.77 3.62 -34.34
CA ARG A 87 -1.92 4.92 -35.03
C ARG A 87 -3.28 5.07 -35.68
N HIS A 88 -3.80 3.99 -36.26
CA HIS A 88 -5.11 3.96 -36.92
C HIS A 88 -6.30 3.68 -35.97
N LYS A 89 -6.05 3.26 -34.72
CA LYS A 89 -7.11 2.93 -33.75
C LYS A 89 -7.80 4.16 -33.16
N PHE A 90 -7.17 5.33 -33.24
CA PHE A 90 -7.72 6.58 -32.76
C PHE A 90 -7.78 7.54 -33.93
N PRO A 91 -8.93 8.19 -34.20
CA PRO A 91 -8.99 9.21 -35.24
C PRO A 91 -7.90 10.26 -34.95
N SER A 92 -7.10 10.56 -35.97
CA SER A 92 -6.24 11.73 -35.92
C SER A 92 -7.13 12.95 -35.99
N ASP A 93 -6.93 13.93 -35.11
CA ASP A 93 -7.64 15.23 -35.13
C ASP A 93 -7.42 16.01 -36.46
N ILE A 94 -6.61 15.46 -37.37
CA ILE A 94 -6.51 15.83 -38.79
C ILE A 94 -7.51 14.97 -39.59
N GLU A 95 -8.80 15.08 -39.29
CA GLU A 95 -9.82 14.68 -40.26
C GLU A 95 -10.01 15.84 -41.23
N HIS A 96 -9.40 15.75 -42.41
CA HIS A 96 -9.84 16.52 -43.56
C HIS A 96 -11.28 16.10 -43.85
N THR A 97 -12.25 16.91 -43.41
CA THR A 97 -13.65 16.77 -43.82
C THR A 97 -13.71 17.02 -45.33
N TRP A 98 -13.59 15.95 -46.12
CA TRP A 98 -13.95 15.99 -47.53
C TRP A 98 -15.46 15.70 -47.61
N SER A 99 -16.23 16.75 -47.85
CA SER A 99 -17.61 16.64 -48.31
C SER A 99 -17.60 16.81 -49.83
N PRO A 100 -18.03 15.81 -50.61
CA PRO A 100 -18.30 16.02 -52.03
C PRO A 100 -19.51 16.96 -52.16
N LYS A 101 -19.27 18.21 -52.53
CA LYS A 101 -20.35 19.12 -52.93
C LYS A 101 -20.87 18.69 -54.30
N GLU A 102 -22.07 18.12 -54.31
CA GLU A 102 -22.96 18.16 -55.47
C GLU A 102 -23.43 19.61 -55.72
N SER A 103 -23.70 19.85 -57.00
CA SER A 103 -23.79 21.10 -57.76
C SER A 103 -24.89 22.11 -57.38
N LEU A 104 -24.60 23.40 -57.66
CA LEU A 104 -25.37 24.40 -58.45
C LEU A 104 -25.43 25.80 -57.81
N GLY A 105 -25.11 26.83 -58.63
CA GLY A 105 -25.72 28.17 -58.54
C GLY A 105 -24.92 29.29 -57.86
N ASP A 106 -24.22 30.05 -58.69
CA ASP A 106 -24.00 31.51 -58.75
C ASP A 106 -23.96 32.44 -57.50
N VAL A 107 -23.06 33.42 -57.64
CA VAL A 107 -23.05 34.82 -57.15
C VAL A 107 -22.17 35.19 -55.92
N GLU A 108 -21.11 35.93 -56.29
CA GLU A 108 -20.38 37.03 -55.63
C GLU A 108 -19.74 36.95 -54.23
N ASN A 109 -18.42 37.17 -54.25
CA ASN A 109 -17.66 38.16 -53.48
C ASN A 109 -18.10 38.42 -52.03
N THR A 110 -17.46 37.73 -51.09
CA THR A 110 -16.81 38.42 -49.96
C THR A 110 -15.63 37.58 -49.50
N ALA A 111 -14.42 38.14 -49.63
CA ALA A 111 -13.23 37.63 -48.99
C ALA A 111 -13.40 37.77 -47.46
N LEU A 112 -13.73 36.67 -46.80
CA LEU A 112 -13.63 36.54 -45.36
C LEU A 112 -12.76 35.31 -45.11
N ASP A 113 -11.51 35.60 -44.74
CA ASP A 113 -10.51 34.66 -44.25
C ASP A 113 -11.15 33.73 -43.22
N THR A 114 -11.59 32.55 -43.67
CA THR A 114 -11.97 31.47 -42.75
C THR A 114 -10.67 30.79 -42.36
N GLU A 115 -9.90 31.47 -41.51
CA GLU A 115 -8.77 30.89 -40.82
C GLU A 115 -9.30 29.69 -40.02
N LYS A 116 -9.09 28.49 -40.57
CA LYS A 116 -9.47 27.23 -39.92
C LYS A 116 -8.60 27.09 -38.67
N VAL A 117 -9.10 27.55 -37.53
CA VAL A 117 -8.46 27.36 -36.23
C VAL A 117 -8.48 25.86 -35.94
N ALA A 118 -7.40 25.17 -36.32
CA ALA A 118 -7.14 23.81 -35.89
C ALA A 118 -7.00 23.86 -34.36
N VAL A 119 -8.01 23.39 -33.64
CA VAL A 119 -7.94 23.23 -32.19
C VAL A 119 -6.86 22.18 -31.92
N ARG A 120 -5.62 22.64 -31.66
CA ARG A 120 -4.55 21.76 -31.21
C ARG A 120 -4.94 21.20 -29.85
N THR A 121 -5.40 19.96 -29.82
CA THR A 121 -5.61 19.22 -28.59
C THR A 121 -4.28 19.11 -27.86
N VAL A 122 -4.26 19.55 -26.59
CA VAL A 122 -3.05 19.46 -25.77
C VAL A 122 -2.85 18.00 -25.37
N TYR A 123 -1.91 17.34 -26.03
CA TYR A 123 -1.54 15.95 -25.72
C TYR A 123 -0.76 15.89 -24.40
N ASP A 124 -1.31 15.17 -23.42
CA ASP A 124 -0.66 14.93 -22.14
C ASP A 124 -0.08 13.50 -22.12
N SER A 125 1.21 13.36 -22.41
CA SER A 125 1.93 12.08 -22.47
C SER A 125 2.24 11.49 -21.07
N SER A 126 1.39 11.71 -20.08
CA SER A 126 1.59 11.25 -18.71
C SER A 126 1.13 9.81 -18.48
N LEU A 127 2.11 8.95 -18.16
CA LEU A 127 1.86 7.54 -17.79
C LEU A 127 1.05 7.42 -16.49
N THR A 128 1.29 8.30 -15.52
CA THR A 128 0.62 8.29 -14.21
C THR A 128 -0.89 8.47 -14.34
N LYS A 129 -1.33 9.44 -15.14
CA LYS A 129 -2.75 9.64 -15.41
C LYS A 129 -3.34 8.46 -16.18
N ALA A 130 -2.56 7.77 -17.03
CA ALA A 130 -3.08 6.68 -17.86
C ALA A 130 -3.35 5.45 -16.99
N LEU A 131 -2.41 5.14 -16.10
CA LEU A 131 -2.54 4.11 -15.08
C LEU A 131 -3.69 4.43 -14.11
N HIS A 132 -3.81 5.68 -13.67
CA HIS A 132 -4.90 6.09 -12.77
C HIS A 132 -6.28 5.87 -13.39
N ARG A 133 -6.47 6.12 -14.70
CA ARG A 133 -7.77 5.90 -15.36
C ARG A 133 -8.16 4.41 -15.41
N ILE A 134 -7.21 3.53 -15.69
CA ILE A 134 -7.44 2.06 -15.76
C ILE A 134 -7.79 1.52 -14.39
N PHE A 135 -7.02 1.90 -13.37
CA PHE A 135 -7.18 1.39 -12.02
C PHE A 135 -8.09 2.26 -11.14
N PHE A 136 -8.78 3.26 -11.70
CA PHE A 136 -9.51 4.30 -10.96
C PHE A 136 -10.45 3.71 -9.91
N ILE A 137 -11.37 2.85 -10.34
CA ILE A 137 -12.40 2.28 -9.47
C ILE A 137 -11.75 1.43 -8.37
N ARG A 138 -10.77 0.60 -8.72
CA ARG A 138 -10.08 -0.29 -7.77
C ARG A 138 -9.26 0.51 -6.74
N PHE A 139 -8.57 1.54 -7.21
CA PHE A 139 -7.76 2.42 -6.38
C PHE A 139 -8.62 3.17 -5.36
N TRP A 140 -9.69 3.83 -5.80
CA TRP A 140 -10.55 4.61 -4.92
C TRP A 140 -11.38 3.73 -3.99
N SER A 141 -11.94 2.62 -4.47
CA SER A 141 -12.66 1.69 -3.59
C SER A 141 -11.75 1.08 -2.52
N ALA A 142 -10.50 0.71 -2.85
CA ALA A 142 -9.54 0.22 -1.86
C ALA A 142 -9.25 1.25 -0.77
N GLY A 143 -9.03 2.52 -1.17
CA GLY A 143 -8.74 3.58 -0.22
C GLY A 143 -9.96 4.05 0.59
N ILE A 144 -11.17 4.06 0.01
CA ILE A 144 -12.41 4.33 0.74
C ILE A 144 -12.69 3.24 1.77
N CYS A 145 -12.58 1.96 1.39
CA CYS A 145 -12.68 0.85 2.34
C CYS A 145 -11.61 0.95 3.44
N ARG A 146 -10.38 1.35 3.09
CA ARG A 146 -9.32 1.57 4.08
C ARG A 146 -9.71 2.65 5.08
N LEU A 147 -10.12 3.81 4.57
CA LEU A 147 -10.51 4.96 5.38
C LEU A 147 -11.70 4.62 6.28
N ALA A 148 -12.70 3.91 5.78
CA ALA A 148 -13.84 3.46 6.57
C ALA A 148 -13.40 2.53 7.71
N GLY A 149 -12.55 1.54 7.42
CA GLY A 149 -12.02 0.62 8.43
C GLY A 149 -11.16 1.32 9.49
N ASP A 150 -10.24 2.19 9.07
CA ASP A 150 -9.39 2.97 9.97
C ASP A 150 -10.24 3.97 10.81
N THR A 151 -11.27 4.59 10.23
CA THR A 151 -12.20 5.49 10.95
C THR A 151 -13.01 4.74 12.01
N LEU A 152 -13.57 3.57 11.68
CA LEU A 152 -14.29 2.73 12.65
C LEU A 152 -13.40 2.30 13.82
N ARG A 153 -12.16 1.91 13.52
CA ARG A 153 -11.19 1.53 14.54
C ARG A 153 -10.79 2.71 15.43
N THR A 154 -10.58 3.89 14.85
CA THR A 154 -10.23 5.12 15.59
C THR A 154 -11.40 5.71 16.39
N THR A 155 -12.65 5.47 15.98
CA THR A 155 -13.84 5.92 16.72
C THR A 155 -14.29 4.93 17.80
N THR A 156 -13.79 3.70 17.80
CA THR A 156 -14.12 2.68 18.81
C THR A 156 -13.89 3.17 20.25
N PRO A 157 -12.78 3.88 20.59
CA PRO A 157 -12.57 4.43 21.92
C PRO A 157 -13.66 5.38 22.41
N LEU A 158 -14.42 6.04 21.52
CA LEU A 158 -15.57 6.88 21.92
C LEU A 158 -16.73 6.05 22.47
N VAL A 159 -16.98 4.88 21.88
CA VAL A 159 -18.00 3.96 22.40
C VAL A 159 -17.51 3.32 23.71
N THR A 160 -16.21 3.03 23.79
CA THR A 160 -15.58 2.62 25.06
C THR A 160 -15.71 3.71 26.13
N LYS A 161 -15.55 5.00 25.79
CA LYS A 161 -15.79 6.13 26.70
C LYS A 161 -17.21 6.11 27.25
N LEU A 162 -18.21 5.94 26.40
CA LEU A 162 -19.62 5.87 26.81
C LEU A 162 -19.89 4.64 27.70
N LEU A 163 -19.27 3.50 27.39
CA LEU A 163 -19.39 2.29 28.18
C LEU A 163 -18.78 2.48 29.58
N LEU A 164 -17.59 3.07 29.66
CA LEU A 164 -16.93 3.37 30.93
C LEU A 164 -17.72 4.40 31.75
N ALA A 165 -18.20 5.47 31.11
CA ALA A 165 -19.03 6.47 31.79
C ALA A 165 -20.32 5.86 32.37
N TRP A 166 -20.99 5.00 31.60
CA TRP A 166 -22.16 4.27 32.08
C TRP A 166 -21.82 3.32 33.23
N LEU A 167 -20.68 2.63 33.16
CA LEU A 167 -20.24 1.72 34.21
C LEU A 167 -19.94 2.47 35.51
N THR A 168 -19.24 3.60 35.45
CA THR A 168 -18.94 4.46 36.60
C THR A 168 -20.23 5.00 37.22
N ALA A 169 -21.15 5.56 36.43
CA ALA A 169 -22.43 6.07 36.94
C ALA A 169 -23.29 4.96 37.57
N SER A 170 -23.28 3.76 36.97
CA SER A 170 -23.99 2.61 37.55
C SER A 170 -23.37 2.18 38.88
N TYR A 171 -22.03 2.11 38.94
CA TYR A 171 -21.30 1.76 40.16
C TYR A 171 -21.56 2.74 41.29
N GLU A 172 -21.53 4.06 41.01
CA GLU A 172 -21.83 5.10 41.99
C GLU A 172 -23.28 5.02 42.49
N TYR A 173 -24.25 4.86 41.58
CA TYR A 173 -25.67 4.76 41.94
C TYR A 173 -26.00 3.58 42.85
N TYR A 174 -25.47 2.38 42.57
CA TYR A 174 -25.72 1.20 43.41
C TYR A 174 -25.03 1.24 44.77
N ARG A 175 -24.01 2.09 44.93
CA ARG A 175 -23.28 2.26 46.18
C ARG A 175 -23.87 3.33 47.10
N LEU A 176 -24.76 4.19 46.59
CA LEU A 176 -25.44 5.22 47.40
C LEU A 176 -26.36 4.59 48.47
N PRO A 177 -26.45 5.18 49.68
CA PRO A 177 -27.45 4.82 50.69
C PRO A 177 -28.89 4.97 50.15
N ASP A 178 -29.82 4.12 50.60
CA ASP A 178 -31.19 4.09 50.08
C ASP A 178 -31.97 5.41 50.32
N GLU A 179 -31.62 6.17 51.37
CA GLU A 179 -32.16 7.51 51.62
C GLU A 179 -31.79 8.53 50.53
N GLN A 180 -30.57 8.43 49.96
CA GLN A 180 -30.10 9.30 48.88
C GLN A 180 -30.58 8.85 47.49
N LYS A 181 -30.96 7.57 47.35
CA LYS A 181 -31.65 7.08 46.15
C LYS A 181 -33.08 7.63 46.07
N ALA A 182 -33.75 7.76 47.21
CA ALA A 182 -35.12 8.27 47.30
C ALA A 182 -35.21 9.80 47.07
N SER A 183 -34.14 10.55 47.36
CA SER A 183 -34.08 12.00 47.15
C SER A 183 -33.78 12.43 45.71
N GLY A 184 -33.52 11.48 44.79
CA GLY A 184 -33.35 11.77 43.36
C GLY A 184 -32.10 12.58 43.01
N VAL A 185 -31.07 12.57 43.87
CA VAL A 185 -29.82 13.34 43.67
C VAL A 185 -29.05 12.89 42.42
N MET A 186 -29.22 11.65 42.00
CA MET A 186 -28.66 11.07 40.78
C MET A 186 -29.75 10.39 39.95
N ASP A 187 -29.79 10.70 38.65
CA ASP A 187 -30.68 10.02 37.70
C ASP A 187 -30.39 8.52 37.65
N ARG A 188 -31.45 7.71 37.58
CA ARG A 188 -31.31 6.26 37.49
C ARG A 188 -30.50 5.92 36.21
N PRO A 189 -29.36 5.22 36.33
CA PRO A 189 -28.56 4.85 35.18
C PRO A 189 -29.37 3.96 34.23
N LYS A 190 -29.08 4.08 32.93
CA LYS A 190 -29.73 3.26 31.90
C LYS A 190 -29.58 1.77 32.25
N GLY A 191 -30.60 0.97 31.93
CA GLY A 191 -30.64 -0.45 32.31
C GLY A 191 -29.48 -1.26 31.72
N ILE A 192 -29.27 -2.47 32.27
CA ILE A 192 -28.18 -3.40 31.88
C ILE A 192 -28.15 -3.65 30.35
N GLN A 193 -29.32 -3.63 29.71
CA GLN A 193 -29.47 -3.77 28.26
C GLN A 193 -28.67 -2.71 27.48
N TYR A 194 -28.55 -1.49 28.01
CA TYR A 194 -27.75 -0.43 27.38
C TYR A 194 -26.26 -0.77 27.39
N GLY A 195 -25.73 -1.31 28.51
CA GLY A 195 -24.34 -1.77 28.61
C GLY A 195 -24.03 -2.93 27.66
N ILE A 196 -24.93 -3.93 27.59
CA ILE A 196 -24.80 -5.04 26.64
C ILE A 196 -24.85 -4.53 25.19
N GLY A 197 -25.75 -3.59 24.90
CA GLY A 197 -25.85 -2.94 23.59
C GLY A 197 -24.57 -2.22 23.17
N LEU A 198 -23.93 -1.48 24.08
CA LEU A 198 -22.64 -0.83 23.83
C LEU A 198 -21.51 -1.85 23.61
N GLY A 199 -21.48 -2.95 24.39
CA GLY A 199 -20.51 -4.03 24.20
C GLY A 199 -20.65 -4.70 22.82
N PHE A 200 -21.88 -5.00 22.41
CA PHE A 200 -22.16 -5.54 21.07
C PHE A 200 -21.82 -4.52 19.97
N ALA A 201 -22.05 -3.22 20.20
CA ALA A 201 -21.67 -2.17 19.26
C ALA A 201 -20.15 -2.10 19.06
N ILE A 202 -19.35 -2.21 20.12
CA ILE A 202 -17.87 -2.29 20.03
C ILE A 202 -17.46 -3.51 19.21
N PHE A 203 -18.05 -4.68 19.47
CA PHE A 203 -17.79 -5.90 18.70
C PHE A 203 -18.13 -5.71 17.22
N ALA A 204 -19.32 -5.18 16.90
CA ALA A 204 -19.76 -4.94 15.53
C ALA A 204 -18.86 -3.93 14.79
N MET A 205 -18.45 -2.84 15.46
CA MET A 205 -17.51 -1.86 14.93
C MET A 205 -16.15 -2.49 14.60
N GLN A 206 -15.58 -3.28 15.52
CA GLN A 206 -14.28 -3.93 15.32
C GLN A 206 -14.35 -5.03 14.24
N ALA A 207 -15.40 -5.85 14.23
CA ALA A 207 -15.60 -6.86 13.20
C ALA A 207 -15.71 -6.23 11.81
N THR A 208 -16.50 -5.17 11.68
CA THR A 208 -16.68 -4.43 10.43
C THR A 208 -15.39 -3.73 10.00
N ALA A 209 -14.66 -3.11 10.93
CA ALA A 209 -13.37 -2.49 10.68
C ALA A 209 -12.35 -3.50 10.14
N ASN A 210 -12.31 -4.71 10.70
CA ASN A 210 -11.43 -5.79 10.25
C ASN A 210 -11.79 -6.27 8.84
N VAL A 211 -13.09 -6.45 8.53
CA VAL A 211 -13.55 -6.82 7.19
C VAL A 211 -13.10 -5.78 6.16
N PHE A 212 -13.34 -4.49 6.42
CA PHE A 212 -12.91 -3.41 5.53
C PHE A 212 -11.40 -3.34 5.35
N THR A 213 -10.64 -3.49 6.44
CA THR A 213 -9.17 -3.43 6.41
C THR A 213 -8.58 -4.57 5.58
N ASN A 214 -9.08 -5.80 5.77
CA ASN A 214 -8.63 -6.96 5.02
C ASN A 214 -9.03 -6.88 3.55
N HIS A 215 -10.26 -6.45 3.25
CA HIS A 215 -10.71 -6.28 1.87
C HIS A 215 -9.93 -5.18 1.13
N SER A 216 -9.64 -4.07 1.82
CA SER A 216 -8.77 -3.02 1.31
C SER A 216 -7.34 -3.52 1.03
N MET A 217 -6.78 -4.33 1.94
CA MET A 217 -5.45 -4.92 1.76
C MET A 217 -5.41 -5.85 0.55
N HIS A 218 -6.40 -6.72 0.40
CA HIS A 218 -6.54 -7.60 -0.76
C HIS A 218 -6.67 -6.82 -2.06
N LEU A 219 -7.56 -5.82 -2.11
CA LEU A 219 -7.78 -5.02 -3.30
C LEU A 219 -6.56 -4.18 -3.68
N SER A 220 -5.85 -3.61 -2.70
CA SER A 220 -4.61 -2.88 -2.94
C SER A 220 -3.51 -3.80 -3.47
N MET A 221 -3.33 -4.99 -2.87
CA MET A 221 -2.27 -5.92 -3.29
C MET A 221 -2.53 -6.45 -4.71
N THR A 222 -3.79 -6.80 -5.03
CA THR A 222 -4.17 -7.20 -6.38
C THR A 222 -3.97 -6.05 -7.38
N THR A 223 -4.39 -4.83 -7.03
CA THR A 223 -4.19 -3.66 -7.90
C THR A 223 -2.72 -3.37 -8.15
N GLY A 224 -1.87 -3.48 -7.12
CA GLY A 224 -0.42 -3.32 -7.25
C GLY A 224 0.23 -4.38 -8.12
N LEU A 225 -0.22 -5.65 -8.03
CA LEU A 225 0.25 -6.72 -8.89
C LEU A 225 -0.16 -6.50 -10.36
N LEU A 226 -1.40 -6.09 -10.62
CA LEU A 226 -1.88 -5.80 -11.97
C LEU A 226 -1.15 -4.58 -12.57
N LEU A 227 -0.95 -3.53 -11.78
CA LEU A 227 -0.17 -2.35 -12.14
C LEU A 227 1.26 -2.74 -12.54
N LYS A 228 1.93 -3.55 -11.71
CA LYS A 228 3.27 -4.06 -11.97
C LYS A 228 3.30 -4.86 -13.28
N SER A 229 2.38 -5.81 -13.48
CA SER A 229 2.31 -6.63 -14.69
C SER A 229 2.11 -5.80 -15.96
N GLY A 230 1.20 -4.81 -15.94
CA GLY A 230 0.95 -3.91 -17.06
C GLY A 230 2.16 -3.04 -17.41
N ILE A 231 2.88 -2.52 -16.41
CA ILE A 231 4.09 -1.73 -16.60
C ILE A 231 5.22 -2.60 -17.17
N ILE A 232 5.42 -3.80 -16.63
CA ILE A 232 6.44 -4.73 -17.13
C ILE A 232 6.16 -5.09 -18.60
N GLY A 233 4.91 -5.42 -18.93
CA GLY A 233 4.52 -5.72 -20.31
C GLY A 233 4.72 -4.54 -21.25
N SER A 234 4.38 -3.32 -20.81
CA SER A 234 4.58 -2.09 -21.59
C SER A 234 6.06 -1.79 -21.82
N ILE A 235 6.90 -1.94 -20.79
CA ILE A 235 8.36 -1.80 -20.90
C ILE A 235 8.92 -2.84 -21.87
N PHE A 236 8.46 -4.09 -21.78
CA PHE A 236 8.92 -5.18 -22.64
C PHE A 236 8.54 -4.94 -24.11
N ARG A 237 7.29 -4.54 -24.39
CA ARG A 237 6.87 -4.18 -25.75
C ARG A 237 7.64 -2.98 -26.28
N LYS A 238 7.93 -2.00 -25.42
CA LYS A 238 8.73 -0.82 -25.81
C LYS A 238 10.18 -1.19 -26.07
N SER A 239 10.81 -2.05 -25.28
CA SER A 239 12.21 -2.45 -25.45
C SER A 239 12.46 -3.14 -26.80
N MET A 240 11.49 -3.92 -27.27
CA MET A 240 11.49 -4.56 -28.59
C MET A 240 11.43 -3.57 -29.76
N ARG A 241 11.01 -2.32 -29.53
CA ARG A 241 10.84 -1.27 -30.55
C ARG A 241 11.86 -0.12 -30.40
N LEU A 242 12.86 -0.25 -29.53
CA LEU A 242 13.88 0.79 -29.33
C LEU A 242 14.81 0.89 -30.54
N SER A 243 15.12 2.13 -30.93
CA SER A 243 16.15 2.43 -31.94
C SER A 243 17.54 2.05 -31.43
N GLY A 244 18.50 1.89 -32.36
CA GLY A 244 19.89 1.60 -31.99
C GLY A 244 20.50 2.65 -31.06
N ARG A 245 20.24 3.94 -31.31
CA ARG A 245 20.67 5.05 -30.43
C ARG A 245 20.07 4.94 -29.02
N ALA A 246 18.77 4.70 -28.91
CA ALA A 246 18.10 4.57 -27.61
C ALA A 246 18.56 3.32 -26.84
N ARG A 247 18.97 2.26 -27.54
CA ARG A 247 19.52 1.04 -26.91
C ARG A 247 20.91 1.26 -26.28
N LEU A 248 21.67 2.26 -26.73
CA LEU A 248 22.92 2.68 -26.10
C LEU A 248 22.66 3.36 -24.75
N GLU A 249 21.63 4.20 -24.65
CA GLU A 249 21.23 4.88 -23.41
C GLU A 249 20.45 3.97 -22.43
N HIS A 250 19.68 3.04 -22.98
CA HIS A 250 18.88 2.05 -22.26
C HIS A 250 19.45 0.65 -22.48
N SER A 251 20.56 0.38 -21.81
CA SER A 251 21.18 -0.95 -21.82
C SER A 251 20.21 -2.03 -21.31
N VAL A 252 20.43 -3.28 -21.73
CA VAL A 252 19.65 -4.44 -21.28
C VAL A 252 19.62 -4.51 -19.75
N GLY A 253 20.75 -4.28 -19.07
CA GLY A 253 20.82 -4.25 -17.61
C GLY A 253 19.94 -3.16 -16.97
N LYS A 254 19.90 -1.96 -17.56
CA LYS A 254 19.05 -0.85 -17.08
C LYS A 254 17.56 -1.19 -17.25
N ILE A 255 17.18 -1.78 -18.38
CA ILE A 255 15.80 -2.24 -18.64
C ILE A 255 15.42 -3.37 -17.67
N THR A 256 16.29 -4.35 -17.46
CA THR A 256 16.07 -5.45 -16.50
C THR A 256 15.92 -4.92 -15.07
N ASN A 257 16.71 -3.92 -14.67
CA ASN A 257 16.56 -3.28 -13.37
C ASN A 257 15.22 -2.51 -13.25
N MET A 258 14.78 -1.84 -14.31
CA MET A 258 13.49 -1.16 -14.34
C MET A 258 12.31 -2.15 -14.17
N ILE A 259 12.38 -3.31 -14.82
CA ILE A 259 11.39 -4.40 -14.70
C ILE A 259 11.39 -5.04 -13.30
N SER A 260 12.57 -5.35 -12.76
CA SER A 260 12.69 -6.12 -11.52
C SER A 260 12.58 -5.26 -10.26
N ALA A 261 13.23 -4.09 -10.22
CA ALA A 261 13.37 -3.27 -9.02
C ALA A 261 12.44 -2.05 -9.00
N ASP A 262 12.25 -1.34 -10.10
CA ASP A 262 11.45 -0.12 -10.12
C ASP A 262 9.94 -0.42 -10.19
N ALA A 263 9.52 -1.32 -11.09
CA ALA A 263 8.11 -1.71 -11.22
C ALA A 263 7.54 -2.30 -9.91
N SER A 264 8.35 -3.07 -9.16
CA SER A 264 7.97 -3.65 -7.87
C SER A 264 7.79 -2.62 -6.75
N ARG A 265 8.27 -1.37 -6.91
CA ARG A 265 8.11 -0.32 -5.90
C ARG A 265 6.79 0.45 -6.03
N LEU A 266 6.13 0.40 -7.18
CA LEU A 266 4.91 1.16 -7.47
C LEU A 266 3.67 0.61 -6.75
N ASP A 267 3.69 -0.66 -6.34
CA ASP A 267 2.64 -1.32 -5.56
C ASP A 267 2.25 -0.50 -4.29
N ARG A 268 3.23 0.02 -3.56
CA ARG A 268 3.03 0.68 -2.26
C ARG A 268 2.48 2.12 -2.32
N VAL A 269 2.40 2.74 -3.50
CA VAL A 269 1.99 4.15 -3.63
C VAL A 269 0.48 4.34 -3.51
N CYS A 270 -0.30 3.27 -3.72
CA CYS A 270 -1.74 3.39 -3.95
C CYS A 270 -2.58 3.81 -2.74
N ILE A 271 -2.04 3.71 -1.51
CA ILE A 271 -2.80 3.99 -0.27
C ILE A 271 -2.28 5.23 0.47
N LEU A 272 -1.27 5.94 -0.06
CA LEU A 272 -0.61 7.04 0.66
C LEU A 272 -1.55 8.21 1.01
N TRP A 273 -2.64 8.40 0.25
CA TRP A 273 -3.59 9.50 0.46
C TRP A 273 -4.51 9.31 1.68
N VAL A 274 -4.65 8.08 2.20
CA VAL A 274 -5.51 7.80 3.36
C VAL A 274 -4.89 8.34 4.66
N ALA A 275 -3.56 8.26 4.79
CA ALA A 275 -2.83 8.69 5.99
C ALA A 275 -3.09 10.15 6.41
N PRO A 276 -3.00 11.17 5.53
CA PRO A 276 -3.27 12.56 5.93
C PRO A 276 -4.72 12.78 6.37
N ILE A 277 -5.69 12.15 5.72
CA ILE A 277 -7.11 12.24 6.11
C ILE A 277 -7.30 11.63 7.50
N GLN A 278 -6.68 10.47 7.75
CA GLN A 278 -6.75 9.82 9.05
C GLN A 278 -6.13 10.66 10.17
N ILE A 279 -5.00 11.35 9.91
CA ILE A 279 -4.38 12.25 10.88
C ILE A 279 -5.37 13.37 11.28
N VAL A 280 -6.06 13.97 10.31
CA VAL A 280 -7.05 15.03 10.58
C VAL A 280 -8.19 14.50 11.46
N ILE A 281 -8.72 13.30 11.16
CA ILE A 281 -9.78 12.67 11.95
C ILE A 281 -9.31 12.40 13.39
N VAL A 282 -8.13 11.80 13.56
CA VAL A 282 -7.54 11.47 14.87
C VAL A 282 -7.34 12.75 15.69
N VAL A 283 -6.73 13.78 15.11
CA VAL A 283 -6.50 15.05 15.80
C VAL A 283 -7.81 15.71 16.22
N GLY A 284 -8.82 15.73 15.34
CA GLY A 284 -10.15 16.26 15.67
C GLY A 284 -10.81 15.50 16.82
N LEU A 285 -10.69 14.17 16.84
CA LEU A 285 -11.21 13.32 17.92
C LEU A 285 -10.49 13.54 19.24
N LEU A 286 -9.16 13.65 19.23
CA LEU A 286 -8.39 13.96 20.44
C LEU A 286 -8.72 15.35 20.99
N PHE A 287 -8.89 16.34 20.11
CA PHE A 287 -9.26 17.70 20.52
C PHE A 287 -10.63 17.73 21.21
N ASN A 288 -11.61 16.96 20.72
CA ASN A 288 -12.90 16.84 21.39
C ASN A 288 -12.81 16.08 22.73
N ASN A 289 -11.81 15.21 22.92
CA ASN A 289 -11.71 14.38 24.11
C ASN A 289 -10.89 15.03 25.25
N LEU A 290 -9.68 15.55 24.96
CA LEU A 290 -8.81 16.21 25.97
C LEU A 290 -8.74 17.73 25.84
N GLY A 291 -9.45 18.34 24.89
CA GLY A 291 -9.35 19.77 24.62
C GLY A 291 -7.96 20.17 24.12
N TYR A 292 -7.47 21.30 24.62
CA TYR A 292 -6.16 21.86 24.24
C TYR A 292 -4.97 21.04 24.75
N SER A 293 -5.15 20.23 25.80
CA SER A 293 -4.10 19.36 26.35
C SER A 293 -3.62 18.29 25.35
N ALA A 294 -4.46 17.93 24.37
CA ALA A 294 -4.08 17.04 23.27
C ALA A 294 -3.01 17.64 22.33
N LEU A 295 -2.94 18.97 22.23
CA LEU A 295 -2.00 19.65 21.33
C LEU A 295 -0.54 19.44 21.74
N VAL A 296 -0.28 19.25 23.04
CA VAL A 296 1.07 18.97 23.56
C VAL A 296 1.57 17.62 23.04
N GLY A 297 0.77 16.55 23.16
CA GLY A 297 1.10 15.24 22.61
C GLY A 297 1.27 15.26 21.10
N PHE A 298 0.35 15.92 20.39
CA PHE A 298 0.45 16.08 18.94
C PHE A 298 1.71 16.85 18.51
N GLY A 299 2.11 17.88 19.25
CA GLY A 299 3.34 18.63 19.00
C GLY A 299 4.59 17.76 19.11
N ILE A 300 4.64 16.85 20.10
CA ILE A 300 5.74 15.88 20.26
C ILE A 300 5.80 14.93 19.06
N LEU A 301 4.65 14.45 18.58
CA LEU A 301 4.57 13.60 17.39
C LEU A 301 5.09 14.33 16.14
N ILE A 302 4.67 15.58 15.92
CA ILE A 302 5.17 16.40 14.79
C ILE A 302 6.67 16.61 14.89
N PHE A 303 7.18 16.99 16.07
CA PHE A 303 8.61 17.23 16.27
C PHE A 303 9.46 15.97 16.07
N SER A 304 8.88 14.79 16.36
CA SER A 304 9.56 13.52 16.17
C SER A 304 9.73 13.12 14.70
N PHE A 305 8.83 13.55 13.81
CA PHE A 305 8.85 13.22 12.39
C PHE A 305 10.14 13.66 11.66
N PRO A 306 10.63 14.92 11.75
CA PRO A 306 11.88 15.31 11.10
C PRO A 306 13.09 14.52 11.63
N MET A 307 13.11 14.16 12.91
CA MET A 307 14.15 13.31 13.49
C MET A 307 14.13 11.90 12.86
N GLN A 308 12.94 11.29 12.69
CA GLN A 308 12.80 10.00 12.00
C GLN A 308 13.25 10.08 10.53
N VAL A 309 12.89 11.16 9.82
CA VAL A 309 13.33 11.41 8.44
C VAL A 309 14.86 11.57 8.37
N PHE A 310 15.47 12.28 9.31
CA PHE A 310 16.92 12.46 9.38
C PHE A 310 17.64 11.12 9.55
N VAL A 311 17.22 10.29 10.50
CA VAL A 311 17.77 8.93 10.68
C VAL A 311 17.55 8.08 9.43
N GLY A 312 16.38 8.19 8.79
CA GLY A 312 16.08 7.52 7.52
C GLY A 312 17.03 7.92 6.39
N ARG A 313 17.39 9.20 6.28
CA ARG A 313 18.39 9.68 5.30
C ARG A 313 19.77 9.08 5.57
N ILE A 314 20.20 9.02 6.84
CA ILE A 314 21.46 8.37 7.23
C ILE A 314 21.44 6.89 6.81
N MET A 315 20.34 6.18 7.04
CA MET A 315 20.19 4.77 6.64
C MET A 315 20.31 4.57 5.13
N ILE A 316 19.70 5.43 4.32
CA ILE A 316 19.81 5.38 2.86
C ILE A 316 21.27 5.55 2.41
N GLU A 317 21.99 6.51 2.99
CA GLU A 317 23.41 6.75 2.66
C GLU A 317 24.32 5.59 3.09
N LEU A 318 24.08 5.03 4.29
CA LEU A 318 24.79 3.83 4.75
C LEU A 318 24.50 2.63 3.85
N ARG A 319 23.26 2.47 3.37
CA ARG A 319 22.88 1.40 2.42
C ARG A 319 23.62 1.55 1.10
N LYS A 320 23.67 2.77 0.52
CA LYS A 320 24.43 3.04 -0.72
C LYS A 320 25.90 2.68 -0.56
N LYS A 321 26.53 3.04 0.56
CA LYS A 321 27.93 2.69 0.86
C LYS A 321 28.11 1.18 1.06
N SER A 322 27.19 0.52 1.77
CA SER A 322 27.23 -0.92 2.02
C SER A 322 27.21 -1.72 0.72
N VAL A 323 26.29 -1.41 -0.19
CA VAL A 323 26.14 -2.13 -1.47
C VAL A 323 27.44 -2.11 -2.27
N LYS A 324 28.13 -0.96 -2.37
CA LYS A 324 29.41 -0.86 -3.10
C LYS A 324 30.50 -1.79 -2.55
N ILE A 325 30.60 -1.92 -1.22
CA ILE A 325 31.59 -2.80 -0.58
C ILE A 325 31.19 -4.27 -0.73
N THR A 326 29.90 -4.57 -0.57
CA THR A 326 29.36 -5.92 -0.77
C THR A 326 29.63 -6.39 -2.20
N ASP A 327 29.40 -5.56 -3.21
CA ASP A 327 29.66 -5.88 -4.62
C ASP A 327 31.14 -6.18 -4.86
N ALA A 328 32.05 -5.35 -4.34
CA ALA A 328 33.49 -5.59 -4.43
C ALA A 328 33.91 -6.90 -3.75
N ARG A 329 33.34 -7.22 -2.58
CA ARG A 329 33.60 -8.48 -1.87
C ARG A 329 33.10 -9.69 -2.67
N VAL A 330 31.85 -9.63 -3.16
CA VAL A 330 31.25 -10.71 -3.97
C VAL A 330 32.07 -10.95 -5.22
N ARG A 331 32.49 -9.88 -5.91
CA ARG A 331 33.38 -9.98 -7.08
C ARG A 331 34.71 -10.66 -6.74
N GLY A 332 35.42 -10.19 -5.70
CA GLY A 332 36.71 -10.79 -5.30
C GLY A 332 36.59 -12.25 -4.85
N THR A 333 35.48 -12.62 -4.18
CA THR A 333 35.20 -14.02 -3.85
C THR A 333 34.95 -14.85 -5.11
N THR A 334 34.22 -14.30 -6.09
CA THR A 334 33.91 -15.00 -7.35
C THR A 334 35.18 -15.22 -8.19
N GLU A 335 36.04 -14.21 -8.33
CA GLU A 335 37.32 -14.30 -9.03
C GLU A 335 38.24 -15.34 -8.37
N ALA A 336 38.31 -15.38 -7.04
CA ALA A 336 39.10 -16.38 -6.31
C ALA A 336 38.56 -17.82 -6.51
N LEU A 337 37.24 -18.01 -6.53
CA LEU A 337 36.62 -19.32 -6.77
C LEU A 337 36.82 -19.81 -8.20
N GLN A 338 36.72 -18.91 -9.18
CA GLN A 338 36.99 -19.24 -10.59
C GLN A 338 38.47 -19.63 -10.80
N GLY A 339 39.39 -18.95 -10.12
CA GLY A 339 40.83 -19.21 -10.16
C GLY A 339 41.34 -20.24 -9.14
N ILE A 340 40.47 -21.04 -8.50
CA ILE A 340 40.83 -21.80 -7.29
C ILE A 340 41.99 -22.78 -7.49
N ARG A 341 42.10 -23.41 -8.67
CA ARG A 341 43.19 -24.36 -8.97
C ARG A 341 44.55 -23.67 -8.93
N LEU A 342 44.66 -22.47 -9.50
CA LEU A 342 45.89 -21.68 -9.53
C LEU A 342 46.28 -21.21 -8.13
N ILE A 343 45.29 -20.74 -7.36
CA ILE A 343 45.49 -20.27 -5.98
C ILE A 343 46.00 -21.42 -5.09
N LYS A 344 45.45 -22.63 -5.25
CA LYS A 344 45.89 -23.82 -4.53
C LYS A 344 47.29 -24.28 -4.96
N PHE A 345 47.57 -24.29 -6.26
CA PHE A 345 48.88 -24.66 -6.79
C PHE A 345 50.02 -23.79 -6.24
N TYR A 346 49.80 -22.48 -6.10
CA TYR A 346 50.78 -21.54 -5.54
C TYR A 346 50.64 -21.28 -4.03
N ALA A 347 49.75 -22.01 -3.33
CA ALA A 347 49.46 -21.79 -1.90
C ALA A 347 49.09 -20.33 -1.53
N TRP A 348 48.42 -19.60 -2.43
CA TRP A 348 48.01 -18.19 -2.24
C TRP A 348 46.69 -17.99 -1.48
N GLU A 349 46.13 -19.05 -0.93
CA GLU A 349 44.85 -19.05 -0.21
C GLU A 349 44.80 -18.05 0.96
N ALA A 350 45.87 -17.96 1.75
CA ALA A 350 45.94 -17.03 2.87
C ALA A 350 45.92 -15.57 2.40
N PHE A 351 46.60 -15.25 1.30
CA PHE A 351 46.62 -13.91 0.72
C PHE A 351 45.24 -13.48 0.24
N TYR A 352 44.57 -14.31 -0.57
CA TYR A 352 43.22 -14.01 -1.07
C TYR A 352 42.19 -13.94 0.06
N SER A 353 42.27 -14.85 1.04
CA SER A 353 41.42 -14.84 2.23
C SER A 353 41.58 -13.53 3.03
N PHE A 354 42.81 -13.07 3.22
CA PHE A 354 43.09 -11.79 3.89
C PHE A 354 42.51 -10.58 3.13
N GLN A 355 42.65 -10.53 1.81
CA GLN A 355 42.08 -9.44 1.00
C GLN A 355 40.55 -9.38 1.07
N ILE A 356 39.89 -10.55 0.95
CA ILE A 356 38.43 -10.65 1.10
C ILE A 356 38.02 -10.30 2.54
N GLY A 357 38.80 -10.74 3.53
CA GLY A 357 38.61 -10.41 4.95
C GLY A 357 38.64 -8.91 5.23
N LYS A 358 39.56 -8.17 4.60
CA LYS A 358 39.64 -6.70 4.71
C LYS A 358 38.39 -6.02 4.16
N LEU A 359 37.84 -6.51 3.05
CA LEU A 359 36.55 -6.02 2.52
C LEU A 359 35.40 -6.34 3.46
N ARG A 360 35.37 -7.56 4.01
CA ARG A 360 34.35 -8.01 4.96
C ARG A 360 34.35 -7.18 6.24
N GLN A 361 35.51 -6.83 6.79
CA GLN A 361 35.58 -5.97 7.98
C GLN A 361 35.00 -4.57 7.71
N LYS A 362 35.27 -3.99 6.53
CA LYS A 362 34.68 -2.70 6.13
C LYS A 362 33.17 -2.81 5.97
N GLU A 363 32.69 -3.88 5.34
CA GLU A 363 31.26 -4.19 5.18
C GLU A 363 30.56 -4.30 6.55
N ILE A 364 31.10 -5.10 7.47
CA ILE A 364 30.56 -5.30 8.82
C ILE A 364 30.47 -3.97 9.58
N ARG A 365 31.48 -3.09 9.46
CA ARG A 365 31.47 -1.78 10.13
C ARG A 365 30.30 -0.90 9.66
N ILE A 366 30.03 -0.88 8.36
CA ILE A 366 28.91 -0.12 7.79
C ILE A 366 27.58 -0.76 8.18
N LEU A 367 27.47 -2.08 8.08
CA LEU A 367 26.28 -2.82 8.49
C LEU A 367 25.96 -2.59 9.98
N LYS A 368 26.96 -2.61 10.86
CA LYS A 368 26.78 -2.32 12.30
C LYS A 368 26.20 -0.92 12.51
N ARG A 369 26.73 0.09 11.82
CA ARG A 369 26.19 1.47 11.88
C ARG A 369 24.76 1.55 11.35
N ALA A 370 24.45 0.84 10.27
CA ALA A 370 23.10 0.80 9.70
C ALA A 370 22.09 0.13 10.64
N THR A 371 22.49 -0.99 11.28
CA THR A 371 21.66 -1.66 12.29
C THR A 371 21.45 -0.78 13.51
N VAL A 372 22.49 -0.10 14.01
CA VAL A 372 22.34 0.85 15.14
C VAL A 372 21.37 1.98 14.78
N ALA A 373 21.49 2.57 13.58
CA ALA A 373 20.55 3.60 13.11
C ALA A 373 19.11 3.06 13.01
N ARG A 374 18.93 1.83 12.53
CA ARG A 374 17.62 1.17 12.47
C ARG A 374 17.05 0.92 13.86
N SER A 375 17.86 0.43 14.79
CA SER A 375 17.44 0.20 16.18
C SER A 375 17.07 1.52 16.86
N ALA A 376 17.81 2.60 16.61
CA ALA A 376 17.46 3.93 17.10
C ALA A 376 16.10 4.38 16.55
N LEU A 377 15.86 4.23 15.24
CA LEU A 377 14.57 4.57 14.63
C LEU A 377 13.40 3.80 15.26
N ILE A 378 13.56 2.48 15.48
CA ILE A 378 12.54 1.64 16.12
C ILE A 378 12.33 2.08 17.57
N ALA A 379 13.40 2.25 18.35
CA ALA A 379 13.33 2.67 19.75
C ALA A 379 12.61 4.01 19.90
N THR A 380 12.97 4.99 19.07
CA THR A 380 12.30 6.29 19.06
C THR A 380 10.82 6.14 18.69
N SER A 381 10.49 5.37 17.64
CA SER A 381 9.11 5.16 17.20
C SER A 381 8.23 4.50 18.28
N THR A 382 8.79 3.63 19.11
CA THR A 382 8.08 3.01 20.25
C THR A 382 7.97 3.94 21.45
N PHE A 383 8.99 4.77 21.70
CA PHE A 383 9.03 5.67 22.86
C PHE A 383 8.16 6.93 22.71
N ILE A 384 8.11 7.52 21.51
CA ILE A 384 7.40 8.79 21.26
C ILE A 384 5.92 8.72 21.68
N PRO A 385 5.12 7.70 21.33
CA PRO A 385 3.71 7.66 21.72
C PRO A 385 3.52 7.62 23.24
N ILE A 386 4.41 6.91 23.95
CA ILE A 386 4.40 6.83 25.42
C ILE A 386 4.68 8.21 26.02
N LEU A 387 5.74 8.87 25.54
CA LEU A 387 6.09 10.23 25.98
C LEU A 387 4.95 11.23 25.69
N SER A 388 4.36 11.16 24.49
CA SER A 388 3.23 11.98 24.06
C SER A 388 2.03 11.83 24.99
N SER A 389 1.68 10.58 25.34
CA SER A 389 0.57 10.30 26.25
C SER A 389 0.83 10.87 27.66
N ILE A 390 2.02 10.61 28.23
CA ILE A 390 2.40 11.11 29.56
C ILE A 390 2.32 12.63 29.63
N LEU A 391 2.92 13.35 28.67
CA LEU A 391 2.92 14.81 28.67
C LEU A 391 1.53 15.40 28.43
N SER A 392 0.68 14.74 27.62
CA SER A 392 -0.70 15.17 27.42
C SER A 392 -1.51 15.05 28.72
N PHE A 393 -1.35 13.97 29.47
CA PHE A 393 -2.05 13.78 30.75
C PHE A 393 -1.52 14.67 31.88
N ILE A 394 -0.20 14.88 31.96
CA ILE A 394 0.38 15.86 32.90
C ILE A 394 -0.20 17.25 32.62
N THR A 395 -0.25 17.65 31.35
CA THR A 395 -0.85 18.94 30.97
C THR A 395 -2.32 18.99 31.34
N TYR A 396 -3.09 17.94 31.02
CA TYR A 396 -4.51 17.85 31.35
C TYR A 396 -4.78 17.99 32.86
N GLY A 397 -3.99 17.34 33.71
CA GLY A 397 -4.08 17.50 35.16
C GLY A 397 -3.72 18.91 35.65
N LEU A 398 -2.62 19.50 35.14
CA LEU A 398 -2.19 20.85 35.51
C LEU A 398 -3.19 21.93 35.08
N THR A 399 -3.98 21.66 34.05
CA THR A 399 -5.02 22.57 33.54
C THR A 399 -6.32 22.57 34.34
N GLY A 400 -6.39 21.80 35.44
CA GLY A 400 -7.53 21.80 36.36
C GLY A 400 -8.75 21.01 35.86
N HIS A 401 -8.58 20.13 34.86
CA HIS A 401 -9.65 19.24 34.43
C HIS A 401 -9.75 18.01 35.34
N ASP A 402 -10.97 17.55 35.60
CA ASP A 402 -11.20 16.31 36.34
C ASP A 402 -10.69 15.10 35.55
N LEU A 403 -9.85 14.31 36.22
CA LEU A 403 -9.26 13.08 35.68
C LEU A 403 -10.29 11.94 35.69
N ASN A 404 -11.28 12.05 34.80
CA ASN A 404 -12.27 11.00 34.62
C ASN A 404 -11.66 9.78 33.89
N ILE A 405 -11.85 8.60 34.48
CA ILE A 405 -11.44 7.29 33.95
C ILE A 405 -11.83 7.14 32.47
N ALA A 406 -13.06 7.52 32.11
CA ALA A 406 -13.56 7.38 30.75
C ALA A 406 -12.79 8.23 29.73
N ILE A 407 -12.34 9.44 30.10
CA ILE A 407 -11.57 10.34 29.24
C ILE A 407 -10.14 9.82 29.06
N ILE A 408 -9.51 9.36 30.15
CA ILE A 408 -8.13 8.86 30.14
C ILE A 408 -8.03 7.59 29.27
N PHE A 409 -8.87 6.59 29.50
CA PHE A 409 -8.81 5.32 28.77
C PHE A 409 -9.25 5.42 27.31
N SER A 410 -10.03 6.44 26.94
CA SER A 410 -10.44 6.65 25.54
C SER A 410 -9.49 7.52 24.73
N SER A 411 -8.54 8.19 25.40
CA SER A 411 -7.55 9.06 24.77
C SER A 411 -6.16 8.41 24.65
N LEU A 412 -5.89 7.40 25.48
CA LEU A 412 -4.77 6.47 25.32
C LEU A 412 -4.96 5.63 24.04
#